data_AF-A0A6I4VUU2-F1
#
_entry.id   AF-A0A6I4VUU2-F1
#
_cell.length_a   1.000
_cell.length_b   1.000
_cell.length_c   1.000
_cell.angle_alpha   90.00
_cell.angle_beta   90.00
_cell.angle_gamma   90.00
#
_symmetry.space_group_name_H-M   'P 1'
#
loop_
_entity.id
_entity.type
_entity.pdbx_description
1 polymer ?
#
loop_
_entity_poly.entity_id
_entity_poly.type
_entity_poly.pdbx_seq_one_letter_code
_entity_poly.pdbx_strand_id
1 'polypeptide(L)'
;MDYRWAWNVLQQYRDPRKVILPGVWDIAVAGHVSAGDTPAKTVVREAEEELGLQLSLVDFSPIGLSMAESITITDMPIVEGWQHRVFDYNYVMCREIDLTKLRLERGHVADVRWYPIDRLEQDLLSPQTAAQHANRPTDNDKLYTMVINAMRKLTVS
;
A
#
# COMPACT_ATOMS: atom_id res chain seq x y z
N MET A 1 6.74 -31.91 5.31
CA MET A 1 6.17 -30.61 5.76
C MET A 1 7.07 -29.54 5.17
N ASP A 2 6.61 -28.92 4.09
CA ASP A 2 7.40 -28.03 3.24
C ASP A 2 7.29 -26.61 3.82
N TYR A 3 8.29 -26.17 4.58
CA TYR A 3 8.36 -24.84 5.22
C TYR A 3 8.71 -23.75 4.19
N ARG A 4 7.95 -23.66 3.09
CA ARG A 4 8.00 -22.47 2.22
C ARG A 4 7.14 -21.40 2.90
N TRP A 5 7.78 -20.71 3.83
CA TRP A 5 7.35 -19.52 4.56
C TRP A 5 6.17 -18.77 3.90
N ALA A 6 5.02 -18.74 4.58
CA ALA A 6 3.95 -17.82 4.25
C ALA A 6 4.43 -16.40 4.57
N TRP A 7 5.04 -15.73 3.60
CA TRP A 7 5.45 -14.34 3.74
C TRP A 7 4.20 -13.48 3.91
N ASN A 8 4.17 -12.69 4.98
CA ASN A 8 3.08 -11.76 5.22
C ASN A 8 3.47 -10.36 4.75
N VAL A 9 2.53 -9.67 4.12
CA VAL A 9 2.63 -8.24 3.84
C VAL A 9 1.84 -7.47 4.89
N LEU A 10 2.39 -6.36 5.37
CA LEU A 10 1.65 -5.45 6.23
C LEU A 10 0.64 -4.68 5.37
N GLN A 11 -0.64 -4.77 5.72
CA GLN A 11 -1.70 -3.98 5.10
C GLN A 11 -2.31 -3.05 6.13
N GLN A 12 -2.69 -1.86 5.67
CA GLN A 12 -3.51 -0.94 6.46
C GLN A 12 -4.95 -0.97 5.95
N TYR A 13 -5.92 -0.94 6.86
CA TYR A 13 -7.32 -0.73 6.52
C TYR A 13 -7.57 0.77 6.45
N ARG A 14 -7.94 1.26 5.27
CA ARG A 14 -8.16 2.69 5.03
C ARG A 14 -9.35 3.17 5.83
N ASP A 15 -9.18 4.30 6.53
CA ASP A 15 -10.26 4.88 7.33
C ASP A 15 -11.51 5.11 6.45
N PRO A 16 -12.71 4.68 6.89
CA PRO A 16 -13.95 4.87 6.12
C PRO A 16 -14.29 6.32 5.80
N ARG A 17 -13.66 7.30 6.47
CA ARG A 17 -13.82 8.73 6.23
C ARG A 17 -12.90 9.28 5.13
N LYS A 18 -11.98 8.47 4.60
CA LYS A 18 -11.11 8.88 3.49
C LYS A 18 -11.95 9.18 2.26
N VAL A 19 -11.53 10.19 1.51
CA VAL A 19 -12.15 10.54 0.23
C VAL A 19 -11.85 9.44 -0.79
N ILE A 20 -10.59 9.04 -0.95
CA ILE A 20 -10.23 8.06 -1.99
C ILE A 20 -10.21 6.67 -1.37
N LEU A 21 -10.91 5.72 -1.99
CA LEU A 21 -10.94 4.29 -1.60
C LEU A 21 -11.17 4.07 -0.10
N PRO A 22 -12.26 4.56 0.51
CA PRO A 22 -12.54 4.32 1.92
C PRO A 22 -12.84 2.83 2.19
N GLY A 23 -12.44 2.34 3.36
CA GLY A 23 -12.92 1.04 3.86
C GLY A 23 -12.40 -0.20 3.12
N VAL A 24 -11.19 -0.14 2.55
CA VAL A 24 -10.51 -1.27 1.90
C VAL A 24 -9.09 -1.45 2.45
N TRP A 25 -8.51 -2.63 2.27
CA TRP A 25 -7.13 -2.95 2.65
C TRP A 25 -6.13 -2.44 1.60
N ASP A 26 -5.17 -1.62 2.02
CA ASP A 26 -4.14 -1.03 1.16
C ASP A 26 -2.74 -1.54 1.56
N ILE A 27 -1.73 -1.15 0.81
CA ILE A 27 -0.32 -1.32 1.20
C ILE A 27 -0.02 -0.60 2.53
N ALA A 28 1.06 -0.98 3.20
CA ALA A 28 1.38 -0.54 4.56
C ALA A 28 1.34 0.98 4.78
N VAL A 29 1.87 1.78 3.84
CA VAL A 29 2.00 3.23 3.95
C VAL A 29 1.88 3.83 2.55
N ALA A 30 1.14 4.93 2.39
CA ALA A 30 1.09 5.67 1.12
C ALA A 30 0.71 7.13 1.33
N GLY A 31 1.46 8.06 0.72
CA GLY A 31 1.17 9.48 0.77
C GLY A 31 1.81 10.28 -0.36
N HIS A 32 1.43 11.55 -0.47
CA HIS A 32 1.90 12.41 -1.55
C HIS A 32 3.26 13.02 -1.23
N VAL A 33 4.11 13.12 -2.26
CA VAL A 33 5.38 13.84 -2.17
C VAL A 33 5.09 15.34 -2.23
N SER A 34 5.48 16.07 -1.18
CA SER A 34 5.33 17.53 -1.14
C SER A 34 6.34 18.21 -2.07
N ALA A 35 6.03 19.44 -2.49
CA ALA A 35 6.95 20.21 -3.32
C ALA A 35 8.28 20.43 -2.57
N GLY A 36 9.40 20.03 -3.19
CA GLY A 36 10.73 20.10 -2.59
C GLY A 36 11.15 18.86 -1.79
N ASP A 37 10.25 17.90 -1.56
CA ASP A 37 10.57 16.62 -0.94
C ASP A 37 11.04 15.58 -1.95
N THR A 38 11.66 14.51 -1.43
CA THR A 38 11.98 13.31 -2.21
C THR A 38 11.00 12.19 -1.87
N PRO A 39 10.72 11.26 -2.80
CA PRO A 39 9.84 10.12 -2.52
C PRO A 39 10.35 9.26 -1.35
N ALA A 40 11.66 9.09 -1.24
CA ALA A 40 12.27 8.32 -0.16
C ALA A 40 12.10 8.99 1.23
N LYS A 41 12.23 10.31 1.32
CA LYS A 41 11.93 11.04 2.57
C LYS A 41 10.45 11.00 2.90
N THR A 42 9.61 11.06 1.86
CA THR A 42 8.15 11.01 1.99
C THR A 42 7.70 9.69 2.60
N VAL A 43 8.18 8.53 2.11
CA VAL A 43 7.75 7.24 2.67
C VAL A 43 8.16 7.06 4.14
N VAL A 44 9.32 7.59 4.55
CA VAL A 44 9.74 7.59 5.97
C VAL A 44 8.79 8.44 6.82
N ARG A 45 8.50 9.67 6.37
CA ARG A 45 7.58 10.58 7.05
C ARG A 45 6.18 9.97 7.19
N GLU A 46 5.63 9.46 6.10
CA GLU A 46 4.29 8.86 6.08
C GLU A 46 4.23 7.60 6.97
N ALA A 47 5.31 6.82 7.07
CA ALA A 47 5.34 5.66 7.96
C ALA A 47 5.28 6.06 9.44
N GLU A 48 5.91 7.18 9.81
CA GLU A 48 5.83 7.75 11.14
C GLU A 48 4.47 8.39 11.41
N GLU A 49 3.93 9.11 10.44
CA GLU A 49 2.61 9.77 10.55
C GLU A 49 1.50 8.73 10.64
N GLU A 50 1.38 7.80 9.68
CA GLU A 50 0.24 6.88 9.59
C GLU A 50 0.30 5.74 10.63
N LEU A 51 1.51 5.23 10.93
CA LEU A 51 1.70 4.03 11.75
C LEU A 51 2.58 4.23 13.00
N GLY A 52 3.23 5.39 13.16
CA GLY A 52 4.18 5.62 14.24
C GLY A 52 5.51 4.87 14.07
N LEU A 53 5.82 4.40 12.87
CA LEU A 53 7.04 3.65 12.58
C LEU A 53 8.22 4.58 12.34
N GLN A 54 9.21 4.52 13.23
CA GLN A 54 10.49 5.21 13.05
C GLN A 54 11.39 4.38 12.14
N LEU A 55 11.37 4.73 10.84
CA LEU A 55 12.15 4.07 9.80
C LEU A 55 13.25 5.00 9.29
N SER A 56 14.21 4.40 8.62
CA SER A 56 15.31 5.09 7.97
C SER A 56 15.35 4.73 6.49
N LEU A 57 16.00 5.57 5.68
CA LEU A 57 16.07 5.35 4.23
C LEU A 57 16.75 4.02 3.86
N VAL A 58 17.66 3.51 4.71
CA VAL A 58 18.35 2.23 4.47
C VAL A 58 17.45 1.01 4.65
N ASP A 59 16.28 1.19 5.25
CA ASP A 59 15.29 0.12 5.42
C ASP A 59 14.51 -0.17 4.13
N PHE A 60 14.55 0.74 3.14
CA PHE A 60 13.72 0.66 1.94
C PHE A 60 14.51 0.27 0.70
N SER A 61 14.01 -0.71 -0.04
CA SER A 61 14.46 -1.07 -1.38
C SER A 61 13.47 -0.58 -2.43
N PRO A 62 13.87 0.25 -3.41
CA PRO A 62 12.98 0.69 -4.47
C PRO A 62 12.62 -0.46 -5.40
N ILE A 63 11.33 -0.59 -5.76
CA ILE A 63 10.82 -1.69 -6.60
C ILE A 63 10.25 -1.21 -7.96
N GLY A 64 10.20 0.10 -8.19
CA GLY A 64 9.87 0.69 -9.48
C GLY A 64 8.82 1.80 -9.41
N LEU A 65 8.39 2.25 -10.59
CA LEU A 65 7.35 3.27 -10.76
C LEU A 65 6.06 2.63 -11.27
N SER A 66 4.92 3.03 -10.72
CA SER A 66 3.60 2.77 -11.31
C SER A 66 2.88 4.06 -11.61
N MET A 67 1.99 4.02 -12.61
CA MET A 67 1.10 5.13 -12.91
C MET A 67 -0.32 4.65 -12.63
N ALA A 68 -1.07 5.46 -11.88
CA ALA A 68 -2.48 5.23 -11.65
C ALA A 68 -3.28 6.41 -12.22
N GLU A 69 -4.28 6.09 -13.02
CA GLU A 69 -5.25 7.04 -13.55
C GLU A 69 -6.64 6.52 -13.19
N SER A 70 -7.27 7.14 -12.21
CA SER A 70 -8.70 6.91 -11.98
C SER A 70 -9.47 7.92 -12.83
N ILE A 71 -9.98 7.42 -13.96
CA ILE A 71 -10.95 8.12 -14.79
C ILE A 71 -12.25 8.15 -14.00
N THR A 72 -12.53 9.32 -13.42
CA THR A 72 -13.80 9.71 -12.83
C THR A 72 -14.23 8.81 -11.66
N ILE A 73 -13.99 9.28 -10.44
CA ILE A 73 -14.65 8.69 -9.28
C ILE A 73 -16.11 9.16 -9.31
N THR A 74 -16.97 8.44 -10.03
CA THR A 74 -18.38 8.82 -10.29
C THR A 74 -19.24 8.85 -9.03
N ASP A 75 -18.78 8.24 -7.94
CA ASP A 75 -19.55 8.06 -6.70
C ASP A 75 -19.07 8.93 -5.52
N MET A 76 -18.26 9.97 -5.78
CA MET A 76 -17.74 10.84 -4.71
C MET A 76 -18.28 12.28 -4.81
N PRO A 77 -18.50 12.97 -3.68
CA PRO A 77 -18.87 14.40 -3.63
C PRO A 77 -17.66 15.31 -3.91
N ILE A 78 -16.81 14.92 -4.87
CA ILE A 78 -15.75 15.78 -5.39
C ILE A 78 -16.33 16.53 -6.59
N VAL A 79 -15.83 17.74 -6.84
CA VAL A 79 -16.23 18.60 -7.96
C VAL A 79 -16.30 17.77 -9.26
N GLU A 80 -17.41 17.91 -9.98
CA GLU A 80 -17.61 17.31 -11.31
C GLU A 80 -16.37 17.57 -12.19
N GLY A 81 -15.75 16.50 -12.70
CA GLY A 81 -14.56 16.57 -13.55
C GLY A 81 -13.20 16.44 -12.83
N TRP A 82 -13.16 16.17 -11.52
CA TRP A 82 -11.89 15.87 -10.84
C TRP A 82 -11.27 14.56 -11.33
N GLN A 83 -9.96 14.59 -11.62
CA GLN A 83 -9.18 13.46 -12.13
C GLN A 83 -8.05 13.13 -11.17
N HIS A 84 -7.92 11.86 -10.79
CA HIS A 84 -6.78 11.37 -10.01
C HIS A 84 -5.75 10.76 -10.94
N ARG A 85 -4.61 11.44 -11.11
CA ARG A 85 -3.48 10.96 -11.91
C ARG A 85 -2.19 11.07 -11.12
N VAL A 86 -1.57 9.95 -10.83
CA VAL A 86 -0.39 9.89 -9.98
C VAL A 86 0.69 8.98 -10.56
N PHE A 87 1.93 9.36 -10.30
CA PHE A 87 3.10 8.48 -10.42
C PHE A 87 3.50 8.04 -9.02
N ASP A 88 3.42 6.75 -8.76
CA ASP A 88 3.79 6.14 -7.50
C ASP A 88 5.25 5.68 -7.56
N TYR A 89 6.04 6.10 -6.57
CA TYR A 89 7.38 5.57 -6.31
C TYR A 89 7.26 4.46 -5.28
N ASN A 90 7.49 3.22 -5.71
CA ASN A 90 7.20 2.05 -4.89
C ASN A 90 8.46 1.53 -4.19
N TYR A 91 8.29 1.12 -2.95
CA TYR A 91 9.35 0.59 -2.08
C TYR A 91 8.88 -0.69 -1.38
N VAL A 92 9.84 -1.55 -1.05
CA VAL A 92 9.63 -2.70 -0.15
C VAL A 92 10.64 -2.63 1.00
N MET A 93 10.22 -3.09 2.17
CA MET A 93 11.05 -3.28 3.36
C MET A 93 10.75 -4.65 3.94
N CYS A 94 11.78 -5.33 4.44
CA CYS A 94 11.62 -6.57 5.21
C CYS A 94 12.00 -6.30 6.66
N ARG A 95 11.01 -6.31 7.56
CA ARG A 95 11.22 -6.03 8.98
C ARG A 95 10.17 -6.72 9.84
N GLU A 96 10.58 -7.17 11.01
CA GLU A 96 9.65 -7.59 12.06
C GLU A 96 8.98 -6.35 12.68
N ILE A 97 7.65 -6.31 12.61
CA ILE A 97 6.84 -5.23 13.19
C ILE A 97 5.83 -5.84 14.14
N ASP A 98 5.87 -5.38 15.38
CA ASP A 98 4.89 -5.70 16.42
C ASP A 98 3.70 -4.75 16.27
N LEU A 99 2.59 -5.27 15.75
CA LEU A 99 1.40 -4.47 15.46
C LEU A 99 0.81 -3.80 16.71
N THR A 100 1.05 -4.36 17.91
CA THR A 100 0.53 -3.81 19.17
C THR A 100 1.21 -2.51 19.60
N LYS A 101 2.35 -2.19 19.00
CA LYS A 101 3.13 -0.98 19.28
C LYS A 101 2.90 0.14 18.26
N LEU A 102 2.12 -0.12 17.21
CA LEU A 102 1.82 0.88 16.19
C LEU A 102 0.90 1.95 16.75
N ARG A 103 1.12 3.19 16.33
CA ARG A 103 0.23 4.32 16.61
C ARG A 103 -0.47 4.67 15.31
N LEU A 104 -1.72 4.24 15.19
CA LEU A 104 -2.51 4.46 13.98
C LEU A 104 -3.06 5.89 13.96
N GLU A 105 -2.83 6.61 12.88
CA GLU A 105 -3.37 7.96 12.72
C GLU A 105 -4.86 7.95 12.41
N ARG A 106 -5.64 8.51 13.32
CA ARG A 106 -7.10 8.54 13.22
C ARG A 106 -7.53 9.37 12.01
N GLY A 107 -8.35 8.79 11.14
CA GLY A 107 -8.78 9.44 9.90
C GLY A 107 -7.94 9.02 8.70
N HIS A 108 -6.81 8.36 8.94
CA HIS A 108 -5.98 7.74 7.91
C HIS A 108 -6.11 6.23 7.91
N VAL A 109 -5.85 5.64 9.07
CA VAL A 109 -5.76 4.20 9.26
C VAL A 109 -6.75 3.76 10.32
N ALA A 110 -7.65 2.86 9.95
CA ALA A 110 -8.63 2.30 10.86
C ALA A 110 -8.16 0.97 11.50
N ASP A 111 -7.30 0.21 10.81
CA ASP A 111 -6.76 -1.05 11.31
C ASP A 111 -5.48 -1.46 10.55
N VAL A 112 -4.76 -2.45 11.03
CA VAL A 112 -3.58 -3.04 10.39
C VAL A 112 -3.57 -4.56 10.51
N ARG A 113 -3.00 -5.25 9.52
CA ARG A 113 -2.81 -6.70 9.61
C ARG A 113 -1.58 -7.18 8.87
N TRP A 114 -1.02 -8.27 9.37
CA TRP A 114 -0.19 -9.16 8.57
C TRP A 114 -1.10 -10.01 7.69
N TYR A 115 -0.87 -9.96 6.37
CA TYR A 115 -1.68 -10.70 5.41
C TYR A 115 -0.82 -11.63 4.54
N PRO A 116 -1.16 -12.93 4.41
CA PRO A 116 -0.36 -13.85 3.61
C PRO A 116 -0.30 -13.43 2.14
N ILE A 117 0.90 -13.39 1.57
CA ILE A 117 1.13 -12.94 0.20
C ILE A 117 0.43 -13.83 -0.83
N ASP A 118 0.42 -15.15 -0.60
CA ASP A 118 -0.26 -16.10 -1.49
C ASP A 118 -1.78 -15.92 -1.44
N ARG A 119 -2.33 -15.53 -0.28
CA ARG A 119 -3.75 -15.22 -0.14
C ARG A 119 -4.10 -13.91 -0.83
N LEU A 120 -3.25 -12.89 -0.71
CA LEU A 120 -3.39 -11.65 -1.47
C LEU A 120 -3.39 -11.93 -2.97
N GLU A 121 -2.46 -12.73 -3.47
CA GLU A 121 -2.41 -13.11 -4.89
C GLU A 121 -3.71 -13.81 -5.33
N GLN A 122 -4.25 -14.72 -4.52
CA GLN A 122 -5.54 -15.38 -4.80
C GLN A 122 -6.72 -14.42 -4.78
N ASP A 123 -6.80 -13.52 -3.79
CA ASP A 123 -7.89 -12.56 -3.65
C ASP A 123 -7.96 -11.62 -4.86
N LEU A 124 -6.81 -11.25 -5.44
CA LEU A 124 -6.72 -10.40 -6.62
C LEU A 124 -7.21 -11.07 -7.92
N LEU A 125 -7.35 -12.40 -7.96
CA LEU A 125 -7.85 -13.13 -9.14
C LEU A 125 -9.38 -13.13 -9.25
N SER A 126 -10.10 -12.69 -8.22
CA SER A 126 -11.56 -12.73 -8.17
C SER A 126 -12.13 -11.33 -7.88
N PRO A 127 -13.06 -10.79 -8.71
CA PRO A 127 -13.59 -9.44 -8.52
C PRO A 127 -14.16 -9.17 -7.13
N GLN A 128 -14.82 -10.17 -6.53
CA GLN A 128 -15.47 -10.03 -5.22
C GLN A 128 -14.46 -9.84 -4.09
N THR A 129 -13.33 -10.54 -4.14
CA THR A 129 -12.27 -10.45 -3.13
C THR A 129 -11.31 -9.30 -3.44
N ALA A 130 -11.04 -9.03 -4.73
CA ALA A 130 -10.21 -7.91 -5.17
C ALA A 130 -10.79 -6.56 -4.73
N ALA A 131 -12.13 -6.42 -4.68
CA ALA A 131 -12.80 -5.22 -4.19
C ALA A 131 -12.54 -4.91 -2.70
N GLN A 132 -12.03 -5.87 -1.92
CA GLN A 132 -11.63 -5.66 -0.52
C GLN A 132 -10.25 -5.00 -0.39
N HIS A 133 -9.50 -4.93 -1.49
CA HIS A 133 -8.17 -4.35 -1.57
C HIS A 133 -8.22 -3.05 -2.36
N ALA A 134 -7.29 -2.14 -2.06
CA ALA A 134 -7.17 -0.86 -2.74
C ALA A 134 -6.71 -1.07 -4.19
N ASN A 135 -7.65 -1.44 -5.08
CA ASN A 135 -7.37 -1.52 -6.50
C ASN A 135 -7.31 -0.10 -7.08
N ARG A 136 -6.10 0.32 -7.44
CA ARG A 136 -5.90 1.54 -8.22
C ARG A 136 -6.00 1.11 -9.67
N PRO A 137 -6.97 1.63 -10.46
CA PRO A 137 -7.00 1.39 -11.90
C PRO A 137 -5.69 1.92 -12.50
N THR A 138 -4.76 1.00 -12.65
CA THR A 138 -3.51 1.13 -13.37
C THR A 138 -3.67 0.22 -14.58
N ASP A 139 -2.89 0.44 -15.63
CA ASP A 139 -2.86 -0.45 -16.80
C ASP A 139 -2.33 -1.86 -16.42
N ASN A 140 -3.08 -2.67 -15.65
CA ASN A 140 -2.82 -4.03 -15.13
C ASN A 140 -2.27 -4.15 -13.69
N ASP A 141 -3.04 -3.80 -12.65
CA ASP A 141 -2.79 -4.20 -11.24
C ASP A 141 -1.31 -4.16 -10.80
N LYS A 142 -0.59 -3.13 -11.24
CA LYS A 142 0.88 -3.18 -11.25
C LYS A 142 1.45 -3.11 -9.85
N LEU A 143 0.79 -2.42 -8.93
CA LEU A 143 1.29 -2.22 -7.56
C LEU A 143 1.44 -3.56 -6.82
N TYR A 144 0.33 -4.30 -6.64
CA TYR A 144 0.39 -5.58 -5.93
C TYR A 144 1.25 -6.60 -6.67
N THR A 145 1.24 -6.59 -8.00
CA THR A 145 2.15 -7.42 -8.81
C THR A 145 3.62 -7.08 -8.54
N MET A 146 3.99 -5.80 -8.47
CA MET A 146 5.35 -5.37 -8.11
C MET A 146 5.73 -5.81 -6.69
N VAL A 147 4.82 -5.67 -5.73
CA VAL A 147 5.04 -6.08 -4.33
C VAL A 147 5.26 -7.59 -4.24
N ILE A 148 4.37 -8.40 -4.82
CA ILE A 148 4.47 -9.87 -4.84
C ILE A 148 5.79 -10.30 -5.48
N ASN A 149 6.15 -9.73 -6.63
CA ASN A 149 7.40 -10.04 -7.32
C ASN A 149 8.64 -9.64 -6.53
N ALA A 150 8.62 -8.47 -5.86
CA ALA A 150 9.73 -8.01 -5.04
C ALA A 150 9.93 -8.92 -3.83
N MET A 151 8.85 -9.28 -3.12
CA MET A 151 8.90 -10.20 -1.98
C MET A 151 9.42 -11.58 -2.39
N ARG A 152 9.00 -12.10 -3.55
CA ARG A 152 9.51 -13.38 -4.09
C ARG A 152 10.98 -13.35 -4.52
N LYS A 153 11.56 -12.20 -4.82
CA LYS A 153 13.00 -12.10 -5.12
C LYS A 153 13.86 -12.13 -3.85
N LEU A 154 13.34 -11.60 -2.73
CA LEU A 154 14.02 -11.63 -1.44
C LEU A 154 14.18 -13.06 -0.87
N THR A 155 13.43 -14.04 -1.38
CA THR A 155 13.49 -15.43 -0.90
C THR A 155 14.54 -16.30 -1.61
N VAL A 156 15.14 -15.79 -2.70
CA VAL A 156 16.10 -16.55 -3.54
C VAL A 156 17.55 -16.10 -3.28
N SER A 157 17.77 -15.11 -2.42
CA SER A 157 19.08 -14.58 -1.99
C SER A 157 19.42 -15.03 -0.58
#